data_AF-A0A9W7PMR6-F1
#
_entry.id   AF-A0A9W7PMR6-F1
#
_cell.length_a   1.000
_cell.length_b   1.000
_cell.length_c   1.000
_cell.angle_alpha   90.00
_cell.angle_beta   90.00
_cell.angle_gamma   90.00
#
_symmetry.space_group_name_H-M   'P 1'
#
loop_
_entity.id
_entity.type
_entity.pdbx_description
1 polymer ?
#
loop_
_entity_poly.entity_id
_entity_poly.type
_entity_poly.pdbx_seq_one_letter_code
_entity_poly.pdbx_strand_id
1 'polypeptide(L)' 'MNEVKAPIDECPHCGSGEGYYTKVQISGSSNWEYNFDGSERDNGEFHDFLNYKDSKFAYCINCEKRIFKMSDL' A
#
# COMPACT_ATOMS: atom_id res chain seq x y z
N MET A 1 -13.43 -17.65 -3.64
CA MET A 1 -12.36 -16.64 -3.49
C MET A 1 -11.44 -17.18 -2.41
N ASN A 2 -10.17 -17.44 -2.71
CA ASN A 2 -9.26 -17.96 -1.70
C ASN A 2 -8.83 -16.77 -0.83
N GLU A 3 -9.25 -16.77 0.42
CA GLU A 3 -8.84 -15.76 1.40
C GLU A 3 -7.35 -15.95 1.68
N VAL A 4 -6.55 -14.95 1.33
CA VAL A 4 -5.11 -14.95 1.65
C VAL A 4 -4.99 -14.57 3.12
N LYS A 5 -4.70 -15.55 3.98
CA LYS A 5 -4.56 -15.36 5.42
C LYS A 5 -3.12 -14.98 5.77
N ALA A 6 -2.95 -14.02 6.68
CA ALA A 6 -1.64 -13.70 7.24
C ALA A 6 -1.03 -14.91 7.98
N PRO A 7 0.32 -15.01 8.03
CA PRO A 7 1.02 -16.11 8.71
C PRO A 7 1.01 -16.00 10.24
N ILE A 8 0.37 -14.97 10.80
CA ILE A 8 0.25 -14.72 12.24
C ILE A 8 -1.18 -14.28 12.58
N ASP A 9 -1.66 -14.62 13.78
CA ASP A 9 -3.01 -14.25 14.25
C ASP A 9 -3.02 -12.96 15.09
N GLU A 10 -1.89 -12.59 15.72
CA GLU A 10 -1.74 -11.36 16.52
C GLU A 10 -0.32 -10.77 16.41
N CYS A 11 -0.15 -9.50 16.77
CA CYS A 11 1.15 -8.84 16.74
C CYS A 11 2.09 -9.40 17.82
N PRO A 12 3.26 -9.95 17.46
CA PRO A 12 4.20 -10.52 18.43
C PRO A 12 4.89 -9.47 19.33
N HIS A 13 4.70 -8.17 19.07
CA HIS A 13 5.34 -7.10 19.83
C HIS A 13 4.43 -6.43 20.85
N CYS A 14 3.12 -6.38 20.59
CA CYS A 14 2.16 -5.69 21.45
C CYS A 14 0.88 -6.49 21.76
N GLY A 15 0.72 -7.69 21.17
CA GLY A 15 -0.46 -8.55 21.35
C GLY A 15 -1.73 -8.04 20.68
N SER A 16 -1.68 -6.97 19.88
CA SER A 16 -2.87 -6.48 19.15
C SER A 16 -3.24 -7.42 18.00
N GLY A 17 -4.52 -7.79 17.93
CA GLY A 17 -5.14 -8.52 16.82
C GLY A 17 -5.82 -7.63 15.78
N GLU A 18 -5.62 -6.30 15.83
CA GLU A 18 -6.29 -5.34 14.92
C GLU A 18 -5.79 -5.42 13.46
N GLY A 19 -4.70 -6.15 13.22
CA GLY A 19 -4.17 -6.42 11.89
C GLY A 19 -2.90 -5.63 11.55
N TYR A 20 -2.66 -5.49 10.25
CA TYR A 20 -1.40 -4.98 9.70
C TYR A 20 -1.59 -4.17 8.43
N TYR A 21 -0.56 -3.40 8.08
CA TYR A 21 -0.47 -2.67 6.82
C TYR A 21 0.88 -2.92 6.13
N THR A 22 0.93 -2.69 4.83
CA THR A 22 2.18 -2.60 4.06
C THR A 22 2.43 -1.16 3.67
N LYS A 23 3.70 -0.82 3.44
CA LYS A 23 4.06 0.50 2.92
C LYS A 23 4.30 0.38 1.44
N VAL A 24 3.77 1.33 0.67
CA VAL A 24 4.12 1.52 -0.73
C VAL A 24 4.86 2.85 -0.82
N GLN A 25 6.00 2.87 -1.49
CA GLN A 25 6.69 4.11 -1.83
C GLN A 25 6.40 4.43 -3.29
N ILE A 26 5.95 5.65 -3.54
CA ILE A 26 5.55 6.12 -4.85
C ILE A 26 6.49 7.27 -5.23
N SER A 27 7.09 7.22 -6.41
CA SER A 27 7.97 8.29 -6.91
C SER A 27 7.84 8.46 -8.41
N GLY A 28 7.99 9.68 -8.91
CA GLY A 28 7.87 10.01 -10.33
C GLY A 28 7.07 11.29 -10.51
N SER A 29 6.59 11.50 -11.73
CA SER A 29 5.78 12.65 -12.11
C SER A 29 4.50 12.16 -12.77
N SER A 30 3.39 12.85 -12.52
CA SER A 30 2.12 12.60 -13.19
C SER A 30 1.59 13.91 -13.74
N ASN A 31 0.85 13.81 -14.84
CA ASN A 31 0.12 14.95 -15.38
C ASN A 31 -1.34 14.84 -14.94
N TRP A 32 -1.89 15.94 -14.45
CA TRP A 32 -3.32 16.08 -14.25
C TRP A 32 -3.84 17.12 -15.23
N GLU A 33 -4.62 16.67 -16.20
CA GLU A 33 -5.05 17.44 -17.36
C GLU A 33 -6.47 17.95 -17.20
N TYR A 34 -6.67 19.21 -17.61
CA TYR A 34 -7.97 19.86 -17.68
C TYR A 34 -8.18 20.40 -19.09
N ASN A 35 -9.44 20.53 -19.49
CA ASN A 35 -9.81 21.32 -20.66
C ASN A 35 -9.70 22.83 -20.32
N PHE A 36 -9.64 23.67 -21.35
CA PHE A 36 -9.57 25.13 -21.16
C PHE A 36 -10.82 25.73 -20.50
N ASP A 37 -11.96 25.01 -20.54
CA ASP A 37 -13.17 25.39 -19.83
C ASP A 37 -13.17 25.00 -18.34
N GLY A 38 -12.09 24.36 -17.87
CA GLY A 38 -11.92 23.92 -16.48
C GLY A 38 -12.51 22.54 -16.17
N SER A 39 -13.14 21.87 -17.13
CA SER A 39 -13.58 20.48 -16.95
C SER A 39 -12.38 19.52 -16.95
N GLU A 40 -12.50 18.42 -16.20
CA GLU A 40 -11.47 17.39 -16.16
C GLU A 40 -11.35 16.68 -17.52
N ARG A 41 -10.12 16.40 -17.96
CA ARG A 41 -9.87 15.50 -19.09
C ARG A 41 -9.79 14.05 -18.62
N ASP A 42 -9.71 13.12 -19.58
CA ASP A 42 -9.36 11.75 -19.23
C ASP A 42 -7.94 11.69 -18.65
N ASN A 43 -7.85 11.35 -17.37
CA ASN A 43 -6.61 11.23 -16.60
C ASN A 43 -6.29 9.76 -16.25
N GLY A 44 -6.80 8.80 -17.02
CA GLY A 44 -6.58 7.37 -16.77
C GLY A 44 -5.09 6.98 -16.68
N GLU A 45 -4.23 7.65 -17.44
CA GLU A 45 -2.78 7.41 -17.50
C GLU A 45 -2.01 8.12 -16.35
N PHE A 46 -2.69 8.62 -15.33
CA PHE A 46 -2.07 9.35 -14.21
C PHE A 46 -0.95 8.55 -13.53
N HIS A 47 -1.07 7.23 -13.49
CA HIS A 47 -0.13 6.35 -12.82
C HIS A 47 1.03 5.86 -13.71
N ASP A 48 1.01 6.10 -15.02
CA ASP A 48 1.92 5.46 -16.00
C ASP A 48 3.40 5.76 -15.78
N PHE A 49 3.70 6.96 -15.31
CA PHE A 49 5.07 7.42 -15.05
C PHE A 49 5.42 7.41 -13.55
N LEU A 50 4.56 6.81 -12.73
CA LEU A 50 4.82 6.60 -11.31
C LEU A 50 5.47 5.24 -11.08
N ASN A 51 6.49 5.25 -10.25
CA ASN A 51 7.19 4.05 -9.79
C ASN A 51 6.63 3.65 -8.43
N TYR A 52 6.20 2.40 -8.31
CA TYR A 52 5.71 1.81 -7.06
C TYR A 52 6.74 0.85 -6.50
N LYS A 53 7.07 1.02 -5.23
CA LYS A 53 7.95 0.12 -4.50
C LYS A 53 7.26 -0.36 -3.24
N ASP A 54 6.76 -1.58 -3.30
CA ASP A 54 6.17 -2.26 -2.15
C ASP A 54 7.22 -2.62 -1.10
N SER A 55 6.82 -2.48 0.15
CA SER A 55 7.60 -2.95 1.29
C SER A 55 7.68 -4.47 1.29
N LYS A 56 8.87 -4.99 1.62
CA LYS A 56 9.08 -6.42 1.87
C LYS A 56 8.48 -6.90 3.19
N PHE A 57 7.97 -5.99 4.02
CA PHE A 57 7.49 -6.25 5.37
C PHE A 57 6.09 -5.69 5.58
N ALA A 58 5.32 -6.43 6.37
CA ALA A 58 4.10 -5.97 7.02
C ALA A 58 4.42 -5.31 8.37
N TYR A 59 3.57 -4.37 8.78
CA TYR A 59 3.70 -3.59 10.01
C TYR A 59 2.41 -3.66 10.82
N CYS A 60 2.52 -3.79 12.14
CA CYS A 60 1.35 -3.73 13.02
C CYS A 60 0.70 -2.35 12.95
N ILE A 61 -0.63 -2.30 12.87
CA ILE A 61 -1.40 -1.03 12.89
C ILE A 61 -1.21 -0.27 14.21
N ASN A 62 -1.09 -0.98 15.33
CA ASN A 62 -1.09 -0.37 16.65
C ASN A 62 0.31 0.09 17.10
N CYS A 63 1.34 -0.76 16.95
CA CYS A 63 2.69 -0.44 17.42
C CYS A 63 3.70 -0.11 16.31
N GLU A 64 3.28 -0.14 15.04
CA GLU A 64 4.07 0.21 13.84
C GLU A 64 5.36 -0.62 13.62
N LYS A 65 5.60 -1.64 14.45
CA LYS A 65 6.73 -2.57 14.30
C LYS A 65 6.49 -3.55 13.16
N ARG A 66 7.59 -4.01 12.55
CA ARG A 66 7.57 -5.07 11.53
C ARG A 66 7.14 -6.39 12.16
N ILE A 67 6.24 -7.11 11.51
CA ILE A 67 5.65 -8.33 12.07
C ILE A 67 5.91 -9.60 11.25
N PHE A 68 5.99 -9.52 9.92
CA PHE A 68 6.40 -10.63 9.04
C PHE A 68 6.81 -10.11 7.66
N LYS A 69 7.37 -10.97 6.79
CA LYS A 69 7.70 -10.59 5.41
C LYS A 69 6.53 -10.87 4.48
N MET A 70 6.31 -10.00 3.49
CA MET A 70 5.25 -10.20 2.50
C MET A 70 5.46 -11.45 1.62
N SER A 71 6.66 -12.02 1.59
CA SER A 71 6.93 -13.31 0.95
C SER A 71 6.40 -14.53 1.72
N ASP A 72 5.98 -14.33 2.96
CA ASP A 72 5.47 -15.39 3.84
C ASP A 72 3.93 -15.49 3.79
N LEU A 73 3.30 -14.68 2.92
CA LEU A 73 1.87 -14.73 2.58
C LEU A 73 1.59 -15.76 1.48
#